data_AF-A0A835LY77-F1
#
_entry.id   AF-A0A835LY77-F1
#
_cell.length_a   1.000
_cell.length_b   1.000
_cell.length_c   1.000
_cell.angle_alpha   90.00
_cell.angle_beta   90.00
_cell.angle_gamma   90.00
#
_symmetry.space_group_name_H-M   'P 1'
#
loop_
_entity.id
_entity.type
_entity.pdbx_description
1 polymer ?
#
loop_
_entity_poly.entity_id
_entity_poly.type
_entity_poly.pdbx_seq_one_letter_code
_entity_poly.pdbx_strand_id
1 'polypeptide(L)'
;ATSGGDGVVVDPCTSSGYAHDMGSLSLSPCRYLPSLHAKGNFSESVEPPRPSQVCEGKEECSYQRCHIGNTFVPEFRGRLLATENFFYTSKFFGLFSKAFISDLMLTGEKFCGEDWSKLQKKYHTIEKEDLLKYCFSSAYIVAFLHDSLGIALGDGRIGFMNQVGDIPLDWALGAFIMQNMSDLDREHSD
;
A
#
# COMPACT_ATOMS: atom_id res chain seq x y z
N ALA A 1 2.12 -43.47 1.91
CA ALA A 1 1.24 -42.66 2.77
C ALA A 1 2.08 -41.62 3.48
N THR A 2 2.01 -40.36 3.05
CA THR A 2 2.61 -39.21 3.75
C THR A 2 1.69 -38.00 3.55
N SER A 3 0.74 -37.89 4.47
CA SER A 3 0.08 -36.69 5.00
C SER A 3 0.03 -35.45 4.08
N GLY A 4 -1.07 -35.31 3.34
CA GLY A 4 -1.55 -34.01 2.86
C GLY A 4 -2.09 -33.23 4.07
N GLY A 5 -1.34 -32.23 4.52
CA GLY A 5 -1.85 -31.23 5.46
C GLY A 5 -2.73 -30.24 4.69
N ASP A 6 -4.00 -30.16 5.06
CA ASP A 6 -4.95 -29.17 4.56
C ASP A 6 -4.46 -27.78 4.99
N GLY A 7 -3.74 -27.09 4.10
CA GLY A 7 -3.01 -25.87 4.39
C GLY A 7 -3.93 -24.65 4.40
N VAL A 8 -4.54 -24.36 5.54
CA VAL A 8 -5.29 -23.11 5.76
C VAL A 8 -4.31 -21.94 5.85
N VAL A 9 -4.38 -21.01 4.88
CA VAL A 9 -3.61 -19.76 4.92
C VAL A 9 -4.47 -18.67 5.53
N VAL A 10 -3.90 -17.94 6.49
CA VAL A 10 -4.57 -16.81 7.15
C VAL A 10 -4.14 -15.52 6.45
N ASP A 11 -5.12 -14.71 6.08
CA ASP A 11 -4.96 -13.38 5.51
C ASP A 11 -5.24 -12.31 6.58
N PRO A 12 -4.19 -11.66 7.12
CA PRO A 12 -4.37 -10.59 8.08
C PRO A 12 -4.87 -9.29 7.43
N CYS A 13 -4.65 -9.11 6.12
CA CYS A 13 -4.85 -7.86 5.37
C CYS A 13 -6.28 -7.67 4.86
N THR A 14 -7.14 -8.66 5.04
CA THR A 14 -8.58 -8.55 4.79
C THR A 14 -9.34 -8.66 6.09
N SER A 15 -10.33 -7.78 6.28
CA SER A 15 -11.17 -7.73 7.49
C SER A 15 -11.87 -9.06 7.76
N SER A 16 -11.99 -9.37 9.05
CA SER A 16 -12.59 -10.62 9.53
C SER A 16 -14.01 -10.83 8.98
N GLY A 17 -14.36 -12.08 8.66
CA GLY A 17 -15.68 -12.45 8.13
C GLY A 17 -15.83 -12.30 6.62
N TYR A 18 -14.81 -11.81 5.90
CA TYR A 18 -14.78 -11.89 4.45
C TYR A 18 -14.50 -13.32 3.97
N ALA A 19 -15.34 -13.82 3.06
CA ALA A 19 -15.11 -15.09 2.38
C ALA A 19 -14.52 -14.82 0.99
N HIS A 20 -13.27 -15.24 0.78
CA HIS A 20 -12.63 -15.22 -0.53
C HIS A 20 -13.32 -16.24 -1.44
N ASP A 21 -13.71 -15.84 -2.65
CA ASP A 21 -14.22 -16.78 -3.64
C ASP A 21 -13.10 -17.73 -4.07
N MET A 22 -13.38 -19.04 -4.04
CA MET A 22 -12.43 -20.13 -4.35
C MET A 22 -11.94 -20.16 -5.82
N GLY A 23 -12.23 -19.12 -6.60
CA GLY A 23 -11.75 -18.94 -7.96
C GLY A 23 -10.22 -18.82 -7.93
N SER A 24 -9.55 -19.78 -8.56
CA SER A 24 -8.09 -19.95 -8.57
C SER A 24 -7.31 -18.63 -8.65
N LEU A 25 -6.84 -18.13 -7.49
CA LEU A 25 -5.78 -17.14 -7.45
C LEU A 25 -4.48 -17.86 -7.83
N SER A 26 -4.28 -18.05 -9.14
CA SER A 26 -2.99 -18.45 -9.70
C SER A 26 -2.06 -17.24 -9.68
N LEU A 27 -1.56 -16.92 -8.49
CA LEU A 27 -0.51 -15.93 -8.32
C LEU A 27 0.80 -16.54 -8.83
N SER A 28 1.01 -16.73 -10.12
CA SER A 28 2.33 -17.16 -10.63
C SER A 28 3.36 -16.08 -10.26
N PRO A 29 4.45 -16.37 -9.52
CA PRO A 29 5.15 -17.66 -9.38
C PRO A 29 4.89 -18.45 -8.08
N CYS A 30 3.89 -18.05 -7.29
CA CYS A 30 3.47 -18.63 -6.03
C CYS A 30 2.49 -19.81 -6.19
N ARG A 31 2.69 -20.85 -5.38
CA ARG A 31 1.87 -22.06 -5.36
C ARG A 31 0.39 -21.73 -5.08
N TYR A 32 -0.46 -22.65 -5.54
CA TYR A 32 -1.89 -22.69 -5.24
C TYR A 32 -2.15 -22.61 -3.72
N LEU A 33 -2.92 -21.60 -3.29
CA LEU A 33 -3.40 -21.47 -1.92
C LEU A 33 -4.85 -22.03 -1.85
N PRO A 34 -5.06 -23.21 -1.26
CA PRO A 34 -6.37 -23.90 -1.31
C PRO A 34 -7.44 -23.24 -0.43
N SER A 35 -7.06 -22.52 0.63
CA SER A 35 -8.00 -21.75 1.45
C SER A 35 -7.33 -20.52 2.07
N LEU A 36 -7.98 -19.37 1.94
CA LEU A 36 -7.54 -18.08 2.48
C LEU A 36 -8.58 -17.58 3.48
N HIS A 37 -8.22 -17.46 4.76
CA HIS A 37 -9.11 -17.03 5.82
C HIS A 37 -8.80 -15.61 6.26
N ALA A 38 -9.73 -14.68 6.00
CA ALA A 38 -9.62 -13.29 6.42
C ALA A 38 -9.72 -13.15 7.95
N LYS A 39 -8.71 -12.54 8.56
CA LYS A 39 -8.60 -12.36 10.02
C LYS A 39 -8.59 -10.90 10.46
N GLY A 40 -8.17 -9.97 9.60
CA GLY A 40 -8.17 -8.54 9.92
C GLY A 40 -7.24 -8.18 11.08
N ASN A 41 -5.95 -8.55 11.00
CA ASN A 41 -4.96 -8.20 12.01
C ASN A 41 -3.93 -7.22 11.44
N PHE A 42 -4.12 -5.94 11.73
CA PHE A 42 -3.28 -4.87 11.17
C PHE A 42 -1.80 -5.02 11.49
N SER A 43 -1.44 -5.45 12.71
CA SER A 43 -0.03 -5.64 13.06
C SER A 43 0.62 -6.73 12.20
N GLU A 44 -0.08 -7.86 12.00
CA GLU A 44 0.37 -8.93 11.08
C GLU A 44 0.35 -8.49 9.60
N SER A 45 -0.43 -7.47 9.23
CA SER A 45 -0.46 -6.90 7.88
C SER A 45 0.68 -5.93 7.58
N VAL A 46 1.22 -5.28 8.61
CA VAL A 46 2.39 -4.40 8.51
C VAL A 46 3.68 -5.21 8.48
N GLU A 47 3.69 -6.35 9.18
CA GLU A 47 4.83 -7.26 9.19
C GLU A 47 5.17 -7.79 7.78
N PRO A 48 6.47 -7.99 7.48
CA PRO A 48 6.86 -8.60 6.24
C PRO A 48 6.29 -10.03 6.14
N PRO A 49 5.84 -10.45 4.95
CA PRO A 49 5.31 -11.79 4.75
C PRO A 49 6.35 -12.85 5.17
N ARG A 50 5.87 -13.91 5.83
CA ARG A 50 6.76 -14.98 6.32
C ARG A 50 7.44 -15.66 5.12
N PRO A 51 8.66 -16.22 5.26
CA PRO A 51 9.34 -16.91 4.16
C PRO A 51 8.52 -18.02 3.50
N SER A 52 7.62 -18.67 4.25
CA SER A 52 6.67 -19.67 3.73
C SER A 52 5.55 -19.09 2.84
N GLN A 53 5.35 -17.77 2.88
CA GLN A 53 4.37 -16.99 2.11
C GLN A 53 5.03 -16.16 1.00
N VAL A 54 6.37 -16.02 1.04
CA VAL A 54 7.15 -15.29 0.04
C VAL A 54 7.66 -16.27 -1.02
N CYS A 55 7.41 -15.95 -2.27
CA CYS A 55 7.97 -16.65 -3.41
C CYS A 55 9.36 -16.12 -3.66
N GLU A 56 10.28 -16.52 -2.80
CA GLU A 56 11.58 -15.89 -2.68
C GLU A 56 12.55 -16.39 -3.77
N GLY A 57 13.15 -15.43 -4.48
CA GLY A 57 14.55 -15.51 -4.86
C GLY A 57 15.37 -14.80 -3.78
N LYS A 58 16.48 -15.39 -3.32
CA LYS A 58 17.40 -14.72 -2.39
C LYS A 58 17.98 -13.48 -3.06
N GLU A 59 17.52 -12.29 -2.67
CA GLU A 59 18.09 -11.04 -3.14
C GLU A 59 19.14 -10.53 -2.15
N GLU A 60 20.42 -10.58 -2.54
CA GLU A 60 21.51 -10.00 -1.76
C GLU A 60 21.57 -8.48 -1.98
N CYS A 61 21.70 -7.72 -0.87
CA CYS A 61 21.87 -6.28 -0.90
C CYS A 61 23.35 -5.91 -1.06
N SER A 62 23.70 -5.21 -2.15
CA SER A 62 25.07 -4.78 -2.45
C SER A 62 25.54 -3.56 -1.64
N TYR A 63 24.65 -2.93 -0.86
CA TYR A 63 24.92 -1.74 -0.06
C TYR A 63 24.89 -2.06 1.44
N GLN A 64 25.38 -1.14 2.28
CA GLN A 64 25.35 -1.33 3.74
C GLN A 64 23.92 -1.47 4.30
N ARG A 65 22.95 -0.80 3.67
CA ARG A 65 21.52 -0.93 3.94
C ARG A 65 20.74 -0.84 2.64
N CYS A 66 19.80 -1.75 2.44
CA CYS A 66 18.75 -1.66 1.43
C CYS A 66 17.42 -1.53 2.16
N HIS A 67 16.57 -0.64 1.64
CA HIS A 67 15.30 -0.29 2.27
C HIS A 67 14.13 -1.00 1.60
N ILE A 68 14.28 -1.36 0.31
CA ILE A 68 13.26 -2.04 -0.49
C ILE A 68 13.96 -3.17 -1.25
N GLY A 69 13.75 -4.42 -0.83
CA GLY A 69 14.46 -5.58 -1.41
C GLY A 69 15.98 -5.39 -1.38
N ASN A 70 16.64 -5.56 -2.53
CA ASN A 70 18.08 -5.27 -2.70
C ASN A 70 18.41 -3.83 -3.14
N THR A 71 17.43 -2.91 -3.12
CA THR A 71 17.60 -1.54 -3.62
C THR A 71 17.99 -0.58 -2.49
N PHE A 72 19.05 0.19 -2.74
CA PHE A 72 19.47 1.30 -1.89
C PHE A 72 18.52 2.49 -2.06
N VAL A 73 18.09 3.05 -0.93
CA VAL A 73 17.31 4.28 -0.88
C VAL A 73 18.05 5.27 0.02
N PRO A 74 18.39 6.48 -0.47
CA PRO A 74 19.06 7.48 0.37
C PRO A 74 18.09 8.05 1.42
N GLU A 75 18.64 8.64 2.48
CA GLU A 75 17.82 9.34 3.47
C GLU A 75 17.04 10.50 2.84
N PHE A 76 15.74 10.55 3.12
CA PHE A 76 14.88 11.60 2.62
C PHE A 76 15.18 12.95 3.30
N ARG A 77 15.32 13.99 2.48
CA ARG A 77 15.48 15.38 2.90
C ARG A 77 14.31 16.22 2.41
N GLY A 78 13.90 17.20 3.21
CA GLY A 78 12.81 18.11 2.86
C GLY A 78 11.42 17.53 3.14
N ARG A 79 10.41 18.15 2.52
CA ARG A 79 9.01 17.69 2.57
C ARG A 79 8.69 16.89 1.32
N LEU A 80 7.94 15.81 1.49
CA LEU A 80 7.50 14.92 0.43
C LEU A 80 5.98 14.99 0.31
N LEU A 81 5.48 14.78 -0.89
CA LEU A 81 4.05 14.64 -1.15
C LEU A 81 3.76 13.20 -1.52
N ALA A 82 2.80 12.61 -0.82
CA ALA A 82 2.28 11.28 -1.10
C ALA A 82 0.98 11.44 -1.92
N THR A 83 1.08 11.13 -3.21
CA THR A 83 0.01 11.30 -4.22
C THR A 83 -0.73 9.99 -4.48
N GLU A 84 -1.73 10.02 -5.37
CA GLU A 84 -2.44 8.84 -5.87
C GLU A 84 -2.97 7.92 -4.74
N ASN A 85 -2.67 6.62 -4.77
CA ASN A 85 -3.21 5.64 -3.82
C ASN A 85 -2.85 5.96 -2.36
N PHE A 86 -1.72 6.64 -2.10
CA PHE A 86 -1.41 7.14 -0.76
C PHE A 86 -2.45 8.18 -0.32
N PHE A 87 -2.75 9.14 -1.18
CA PHE A 87 -3.75 10.17 -0.93
C PHE A 87 -5.16 9.60 -0.81
N TYR A 88 -5.60 8.73 -1.73
CA TYR A 88 -6.97 8.20 -1.70
C TYR A 88 -7.22 7.31 -0.49
N THR A 89 -6.22 6.51 -0.07
CA THR A 89 -6.30 5.72 1.17
C THR A 89 -6.39 6.63 2.40
N SER A 90 -5.53 7.65 2.48
CA SER A 90 -5.60 8.66 3.56
C SER A 90 -6.97 9.35 3.58
N LYS A 91 -7.45 9.82 2.43
CA LYS A 91 -8.73 10.51 2.27
C LYS A 91 -9.91 9.65 2.72
N PHE A 92 -9.90 8.36 2.42
CA PHE A 92 -10.93 7.42 2.89
C PHE A 92 -11.07 7.41 4.41
N PHE A 93 -9.95 7.47 5.15
CA PHE A 93 -9.95 7.55 6.60
C PHE A 93 -10.23 8.95 7.16
N GLY A 94 -10.54 9.93 6.31
CA GLY A 94 -10.70 11.33 6.71
C GLY A 94 -9.37 12.00 7.10
N LEU A 95 -8.25 11.42 6.67
CA LEU A 95 -6.91 11.93 6.88
C LEU A 95 -6.51 12.79 5.68
N PHE A 96 -6.17 14.05 5.93
CA PHE A 96 -5.82 15.03 4.90
C PHE A 96 -4.32 15.38 4.93
N SER A 97 -3.91 16.45 4.26
CA SER A 97 -2.52 16.85 4.02
C SER A 97 -1.62 17.05 5.25
N LYS A 98 -2.17 17.02 6.47
CA LYS A 98 -1.44 17.15 7.75
C LYS A 98 -1.50 15.90 8.63
N ALA A 99 -2.02 14.79 8.12
CA ALA A 99 -2.06 13.55 8.86
C ALA A 99 -0.66 12.95 9.02
N PHE A 100 -0.42 12.34 10.17
CA PHE A 100 0.79 11.59 10.45
C PHE A 100 0.64 10.12 10.03
N ILE A 101 1.76 9.42 9.86
CA ILE A 101 1.75 7.97 9.61
C ILE A 101 1.09 7.24 10.79
N SER A 102 1.27 7.75 12.03
CA SER A 102 0.58 7.24 13.21
C SER A 102 -0.95 7.32 13.12
N ASP A 103 -1.49 8.36 12.49
CA ASP A 103 -2.94 8.49 12.33
C ASP A 103 -3.46 7.41 11.40
N LEU A 104 -2.74 7.16 10.29
CA LEU A 104 -3.08 6.10 9.35
C LEU A 104 -3.01 4.73 10.02
N MET A 105 -1.97 4.48 10.82
CA MET A 105 -1.79 3.26 11.62
C MET A 105 -3.00 3.01 12.54
N LEU A 106 -3.41 4.01 13.33
CA LEU A 106 -4.54 3.89 14.24
C LEU A 106 -5.87 3.67 13.51
N THR A 107 -6.11 4.39 12.41
CA THR A 107 -7.34 4.22 11.63
C THR A 107 -7.38 2.88 10.89
N GLY A 108 -6.24 2.41 10.39
CA GLY A 108 -6.07 1.13 9.74
C GLY A 108 -6.29 -0.03 10.70
N GLU A 109 -5.72 0.04 11.91
CA GLU A 109 -5.93 -0.96 12.96
C GLU A 109 -7.41 -1.12 13.30
N LYS A 110 -8.11 0.00 13.51
CA LYS A 110 -9.54 0.00 13.77
C LYS A 110 -10.36 -0.56 12.61
N PHE A 111 -9.97 -0.28 11.37
CA PHE A 111 -10.68 -0.74 10.18
C PHE A 111 -10.47 -2.22 9.91
N CYS A 112 -9.23 -2.70 9.95
CA CYS A 112 -8.88 -4.11 9.76
C CYS A 112 -9.55 -5.00 10.82
N GLY A 113 -9.57 -4.58 12.08
CA GLY A 113 -10.15 -5.34 13.18
C GLY A 113 -11.68 -5.34 13.24
N GLU A 114 -12.37 -4.62 12.34
CA GLU A 114 -13.84 -4.63 12.30
C GLU A 114 -14.38 -5.81 11.46
N ASP A 115 -15.58 -6.25 11.79
CA ASP A 115 -16.27 -7.29 11.03
C ASP A 115 -16.70 -6.78 9.65
N TRP A 116 -16.47 -7.59 8.62
CA TRP A 116 -16.77 -7.26 7.23
C TRP A 116 -18.23 -6.84 7.02
N SER A 117 -19.20 -7.51 7.66
CA SER A 117 -20.62 -7.18 7.49
C SER A 117 -20.97 -5.79 8.05
N LYS A 118 -20.27 -5.34 9.09
CA LYS A 118 -20.44 -4.00 9.65
C LYS A 118 -19.77 -2.95 8.77
N LEU A 119 -18.60 -3.25 8.22
CA LEU A 119 -17.93 -2.37 7.27
C LEU A 119 -18.80 -2.11 6.04
N GLN A 120 -19.40 -3.16 5.48
CA GLN A 120 -20.33 -3.02 4.35
C GLN A 120 -21.54 -2.16 4.69
N LYS A 121 -22.13 -2.30 5.88
CA LYS A 121 -23.25 -1.45 6.33
C LYS A 121 -22.83 0.00 6.51
N LYS A 122 -21.65 0.23 7.10
CA LYS A 122 -21.13 1.57 7.38
C LYS A 122 -20.74 2.32 6.10
N TYR A 123 -20.13 1.61 5.16
CA TYR A 123 -19.60 2.16 3.91
C TYR A 123 -20.40 1.68 2.69
N HIS A 124 -21.73 1.69 2.80
CA HIS A 124 -22.63 1.12 1.81
C HIS A 124 -22.62 1.82 0.44
N THR A 125 -21.99 2.98 0.32
CA THR A 125 -21.83 3.73 -0.94
C THR A 125 -20.52 3.43 -1.67
N ILE A 126 -19.64 2.63 -1.07
CA ILE A 126 -18.33 2.28 -1.63
C ILE A 126 -18.45 0.88 -2.23
N GLU A 127 -17.95 0.72 -3.46
CA GLU A 127 -17.91 -0.57 -4.13
C GLU A 127 -17.13 -1.58 -3.29
N LYS A 128 -17.63 -2.82 -3.27
CA LYS A 128 -17.12 -3.90 -2.43
C LYS A 128 -15.62 -4.12 -2.65
N GLU A 129 -15.20 -4.11 -3.91
CA GLU A 129 -13.84 -4.35 -4.36
C GLU A 129 -12.88 -3.26 -3.89
N ASP A 130 -13.35 -2.02 -3.80
CA ASP A 130 -12.55 -0.91 -3.26
C ASP A 130 -12.48 -0.95 -1.75
N LEU A 131 -13.59 -1.28 -1.08
CA LEU A 131 -13.64 -1.38 0.38
C LEU A 131 -12.67 -2.44 0.92
N LEU A 132 -12.49 -3.56 0.19
CA LEU A 132 -11.55 -4.62 0.54
C LEU A 132 -10.10 -4.16 0.56
N LYS A 133 -9.74 -3.15 -0.23
CA LYS A 133 -8.35 -2.71 -0.40
C LYS A 133 -7.85 -1.90 0.80
N TYR A 134 -8.73 -1.24 1.57
CA TYR A 134 -8.30 -0.24 2.55
C TYR A 134 -7.54 -0.82 3.75
N CYS A 135 -7.84 -2.05 4.17
CA CYS A 135 -7.06 -2.70 5.24
C CYS A 135 -5.61 -2.93 4.77
N PHE A 136 -5.43 -3.65 3.66
CA PHE A 136 -4.12 -3.84 3.04
C PHE A 136 -3.42 -2.51 2.72
N SER A 137 -4.12 -1.55 2.10
CA SER A 137 -3.50 -0.30 1.65
C SER A 137 -3.00 0.54 2.82
N SER A 138 -3.75 0.61 3.92
CA SER A 138 -3.29 1.32 5.12
C SER A 138 -2.07 0.66 5.75
N ALA A 139 -2.08 -0.68 5.88
CA ALA A 139 -0.94 -1.43 6.40
C ALA A 139 0.30 -1.29 5.50
N TYR A 140 0.13 -1.41 4.18
CA TYR A 140 1.19 -1.24 3.19
C TYR A 140 1.82 0.16 3.27
N ILE A 141 1.02 1.22 3.38
CA ILE A 141 1.56 2.58 3.48
C ILE A 141 2.40 2.75 4.75
N VAL A 142 1.95 2.19 5.88
CA VAL A 142 2.72 2.21 7.14
C VAL A 142 4.01 1.42 7.00
N ALA A 143 3.94 0.15 6.55
CA ALA A 143 5.10 -0.69 6.34
C ALA A 143 6.12 -0.04 5.39
N PHE A 144 5.63 0.53 4.28
CA PHE A 144 6.49 1.16 3.29
C PHE A 144 7.17 2.43 3.82
N LEU A 145 6.40 3.38 4.36
CA LEU A 145 6.96 4.66 4.80
C LEU A 145 7.75 4.55 6.11
N HIS A 146 7.23 3.82 7.09
CA HIS A 146 7.85 3.68 8.40
C HIS A 146 8.93 2.61 8.42
N ASP A 147 8.58 1.37 8.10
CA ASP A 147 9.47 0.22 8.35
C ASP A 147 10.54 0.09 7.28
N SER A 148 10.16 0.25 6.00
CA SER A 148 11.10 0.19 4.88
C SER A 148 11.92 1.48 4.75
N LEU A 149 11.25 2.64 4.70
CA LEU A 149 11.90 3.93 4.42
C LEU A 149 12.40 4.68 5.67
N GLY A 150 12.10 4.19 6.87
CA GLY A 150 12.63 4.74 8.12
C GLY A 150 12.06 6.10 8.53
N ILE A 151 10.91 6.51 7.97
CA ILE A 151 10.25 7.77 8.34
C ILE A 151 9.55 7.58 9.69
N ALA A 152 9.79 8.47 10.66
CA ALA A 152 9.18 8.32 11.99
C ALA A 152 7.64 8.47 11.92
N LEU A 153 6.91 7.74 12.78
CA LEU A 153 5.44 7.72 12.76
C LEU A 153 4.80 9.11 12.91
N GLY A 154 5.40 9.97 13.73
CA GLY A 154 4.97 11.36 13.96
C GLY A 154 5.66 12.39 13.07
N ASP A 155 6.33 11.97 12.00
CA ASP A 155 7.06 12.86 11.10
C ASP A 155 6.09 13.61 10.17
N GLY A 156 6.02 14.93 10.34
CA GLY A 156 5.18 15.82 9.53
C GLY A 156 5.76 16.20 8.17
N ARG A 157 6.83 15.55 7.71
CA ARG A 157 7.43 15.82 6.39
C ARG A 157 6.64 15.23 5.22
N ILE A 158 5.74 14.27 5.47
CA ILE A 158 4.88 13.67 4.45
C ILE A 158 3.54 14.39 4.40
N GLY A 159 3.16 14.93 3.25
CA GLY A 159 1.84 15.48 3.00
C GLY A 159 1.04 14.63 2.02
N PHE A 160 -0.14 14.16 2.41
CA PHE A 160 -1.04 13.42 1.52
C PHE A 160 -1.87 14.38 0.67
N MET A 161 -1.63 14.40 -0.64
CA MET A 161 -2.26 15.38 -1.55
C MET A 161 -2.22 14.89 -3.00
N ASN A 162 -3.29 15.13 -3.78
CA ASN A 162 -3.32 14.79 -5.21
C ASN A 162 -3.55 15.99 -6.15
N GLN A 163 -3.57 17.21 -5.62
CA GLN A 163 -3.74 18.42 -6.43
C GLN A 163 -3.14 19.64 -5.71
N VAL A 164 -2.71 20.63 -6.48
CA VAL A 164 -2.30 21.96 -5.99
C VAL A 164 -3.19 23.00 -6.66
N GLY A 165 -4.03 23.67 -5.88
CA GLY A 165 -5.14 24.45 -6.43
C GLY A 165 -6.07 23.53 -7.24
N ASP A 166 -6.33 23.90 -8.50
CA ASP A 166 -7.15 23.14 -9.44
C ASP A 166 -6.32 22.22 -10.36
N ILE A 167 -5.01 22.08 -10.09
CA ILE A 167 -4.09 21.30 -10.93
C ILE A 167 -3.81 19.94 -10.28
N PRO A 168 -4.16 18.81 -10.93
CA PRO A 168 -3.82 17.48 -10.45
C PRO A 168 -2.30 17.24 -10.41
N LEU A 169 -1.83 16.54 -9.38
CA LEU A 169 -0.43 16.14 -9.23
C LEU A 169 -0.22 14.75 -9.81
N ASP A 170 0.10 14.70 -11.11
CA ASP A 170 0.33 13.46 -11.83
C ASP A 170 1.63 13.55 -12.65
N TRP A 171 2.30 12.41 -12.85
CA TRP A 171 3.46 12.30 -13.74
C TRP A 171 3.12 12.76 -15.16
N ALA A 172 1.87 12.60 -15.58
CA ALA A 172 1.40 13.03 -16.90
C ALA A 172 1.56 14.55 -17.12
N LEU A 173 1.39 15.36 -16.07
CA LEU A 173 1.61 16.81 -16.14
C LEU A 173 3.09 17.14 -16.40
N GLY A 174 3.99 16.44 -15.72
CA GLY A 174 5.44 16.60 -15.93
C GLY A 174 5.86 16.21 -17.35
N ALA A 175 5.32 15.10 -17.87
CA ALA A 175 5.56 14.67 -19.25
C ALA A 175 5.06 15.70 -20.27
N PHE A 176 3.87 16.26 -20.05
CA PHE A 176 3.32 17.33 -20.90
C PHE A 176 4.22 18.57 -20.91
N ILE A 177 4.66 19.05 -19.74
CA ILE A 177 5.54 20.23 -19.66
C ILE A 177 6.86 19.97 -20.38
N MET A 178 7.48 18.81 -20.15
CA MET A 178 8.74 18.43 -20.79
C MET A 178 8.61 18.41 -22.32
N GLN A 179 7.53 17.82 -22.85
CA GLN A 179 7.29 17.76 -24.28
C GLN A 179 7.13 19.15 -24.90
N ASN A 180 6.29 20.02 -24.31
CA ASN A 180 6.06 21.36 -24.83
C ASN A 180 7.32 22.25 -24.78
N MET A 181 8.13 22.13 -23.73
CA MET A 181 9.40 22.85 -23.64
C MET A 181 10.37 22.39 -24.74
N SER A 182 10.43 21.08 -25.03
CA SER A 182 11.29 20.56 -26.09
C SER A 182 10.85 20.99 -27.51
N ASP A 183 9.55 21.17 -27.73
CA ASP A 183 9.02 21.64 -29.02
C ASP A 183 9.31 23.13 -29.22
N LEU A 184 9.22 23.95 -28.16
CA LEU A 184 9.57 25.37 -28.20
C LEU A 184 11.05 25.62 -28.49
N ASP A 185 11.94 24.79 -27.94
CA ASP A 185 13.39 24.88 -28.19
C ASP A 185 13.73 24.53 -29.65
N ARG A 186 12.96 23.63 -30.28
CA ARG A 186 13.12 23.27 -31.70
C ARG A 186 12.62 24.38 -32.63
N GLU A 187 11.49 25.01 -32.33
CA GLU A 187 10.98 26.14 -33.13
C GLU A 187 11.86 27.40 -33.05
N HIS A 188 12.65 27.57 -31.99
CA HIS A 188 13.62 28.68 -31.87
C HIS A 188 15.01 28.36 -32.46
N SER A 189 15.23 27.13 -32.92
CA SER A 189 16.50 26.67 -33.51
C SER A 189 16.46 26.60 -35.05
N ASP A 190 15.30 26.80 -35.67
CA ASP A 190 15.07 26.95 -37.12
C ASP A 190 14.88 28.44 -37.51
#